data_AF-A0A7V5PB63-F1
#
_entry.id   AF-A0A7V5PB63-F1
#
_cell.length_a   1.000
_cell.length_b   1.000
_cell.length_c   1.000
_cell.angle_alpha   90.00
_cell.angle_beta   90.00
_cell.angle_gamma   90.00
#
_symmetry.space_group_name_H-M   'P 1'
#
loop_
_entity.id
_entity.type
_entity.pdbx_description
1 polymer ?
#
loop_
_entity_poly.entity_id
_entity_poly.type
_entity_poly.pdbx_seq_one_letter_code
_entity_poly.pdbx_strand_id
1 'polypeptide(L)'
;MYRDYRGVPIGLKPVIIRMKVQRLYCEDCGITRQEEIRIADKKKVTPMDMWLAYITAATEYYPQVPIVFDRFHIIEKNLNKAITDLRKAVYREEVDLNKKKLIKGTRWLLLKNR
;
A
#
# COMPACT_ATOMS: atom_id res chain seq x y z
N MET A 1 2.73 24.38 -0.52
CA MET A 1 1.81 23.92 0.54
C MET A 1 1.72 22.40 0.43
N TYR A 2 2.00 21.66 1.50
CA TYR A 2 1.84 20.20 1.53
C TYR A 2 0.51 19.85 2.19
N ARG A 3 -0.11 18.76 1.75
CA ARG A 3 -1.32 18.19 2.34
C ARG A 3 -1.09 16.74 2.71
N ASP A 4 -1.67 16.36 3.84
CA ASP A 4 -1.57 15.03 4.42
C ASP A 4 -2.88 14.28 4.19
N TYR A 5 -2.81 13.14 3.50
CA TYR A 5 -3.93 12.25 3.25
C TYR A 5 -3.76 10.97 4.08
N ARG A 6 -4.83 10.52 4.73
CA ARG A 6 -4.81 9.23 5.44
C ARG A 6 -4.86 8.09 4.42
N GLY A 7 -3.84 7.24 4.45
CA GLY A 7 -3.80 6.01 3.66
C GLY A 7 -4.19 4.79 4.50
N VAL A 8 -4.27 3.63 3.83
CA VAL A 8 -4.45 2.33 4.49
C VAL A 8 -3.29 2.07 5.46
N PRO A 9 -3.56 1.69 6.73
CA PRO A 9 -2.52 1.41 7.71
C PRO A 9 -1.67 0.19 7.32
N ILE A 10 -0.41 0.16 7.77
CA ILE A 10 0.45 -1.02 7.68
C ILE A 10 0.51 -1.65 9.08
N GLY A 11 -0.23 -2.75 9.27
CA GLY A 11 -0.45 -3.30 10.60
C GLY A 11 -1.16 -2.29 11.50
N LEU A 12 -0.58 -1.99 12.67
CA LEU A 12 -1.12 -1.00 13.62
C LEU A 12 -0.64 0.44 13.34
N LYS A 13 0.18 0.65 12.31
CA LYS A 13 0.76 1.98 12.05
C LYS A 13 -0.11 2.78 11.08
N PRO A 14 -0.52 4.01 11.44
CA PRO A 14 -1.17 4.91 10.50
C PRO A 14 -0.19 5.30 9.40
N VAL A 15 -0.66 5.31 8.15
CA VAL A 15 0.13 5.78 7.00
C VAL A 15 -0.44 7.09 6.51
N ILE A 16 0.42 8.10 6.37
CA ILE A 16 0.06 9.42 5.85
C ILE A 16 0.77 9.63 4.52
N ILE A 17 0.01 9.94 3.47
CA ILE A 17 0.53 10.33 2.16
C ILE A 17 0.62 11.86 2.17
N ARG A 18 1.85 12.37 2.30
CA ARG A 18 2.14 13.80 2.21
C ARG A 18 2.47 14.17 0.77
N MET A 19 1.66 15.00 0.14
CA MET A 19 1.87 15.45 -1.23
C MET A 19 1.77 16.97 -1.34
N LYS A 20 2.51 17.55 -2.28
CA LYS A 20 2.42 18.98 -2.59
C LYS A 20 1.12 19.21 -3.35
N VAL A 21 0.22 20.00 -2.76
CA VAL A 21 -1.06 20.36 -3.36
C VAL A 21 -1.21 21.87 -3.30
N GLN A 22 -1.19 22.49 -4.46
CA GLN A 22 -1.25 23.92 -4.65
C GLN A 22 -2.71 24.41 -4.68
N ARG A 23 -2.90 25.67 -4.28
CA ARG A 23 -4.15 26.40 -4.55
C ARG A 23 -3.85 27.37 -5.68
N LEU A 24 -4.65 27.31 -6.73
CA LEU A 24 -4.56 28.16 -7.90
C LEU A 24 -5.62 29.26 -7.77
N TYR A 25 -5.17 30.50 -7.80
CA TYR A 25 -6.04 31.67 -7.92
C TYR A 25 -6.35 31.91 -9.40
N CYS A 26 -7.61 32.16 -9.73
CA CYS A 26 -8.00 32.56 -11.07
C CYS A 26 -8.24 34.07 -11.08
N GLU A 27 -7.42 34.81 -11.82
CA GLU A 27 -7.52 36.26 -11.97
C GLU A 27 -8.86 36.68 -12.61
N ASP A 28 -9.38 35.89 -13.57
CA ASP A 28 -10.59 36.24 -14.32
C ASP A 28 -11.89 36.13 -13.50
N CYS A 29 -11.98 35.14 -12.61
CA CYS A 29 -13.20 34.90 -11.81
C CYS A 29 -13.02 35.14 -10.31
N GLY A 30 -11.82 35.48 -9.85
CA GLY A 30 -11.50 35.74 -8.44
C GLY A 30 -11.55 34.51 -7.52
N ILE A 31 -11.78 33.32 -8.06
CA ILE A 31 -11.95 32.08 -7.28
C ILE A 31 -10.57 31.44 -7.02
N THR A 32 -10.33 31.07 -5.76
CA THR A 32 -9.21 30.18 -5.41
C THR A 32 -9.69 28.74 -5.42
N ARG A 33 -9.10 27.90 -6.28
CA ARG A 33 -9.39 26.45 -6.35
C ARG A 33 -8.16 25.63 -6.01
N GLN A 34 -8.36 24.38 -5.61
CA GLN A 34 -7.26 23.45 -5.45
C GLN A 34 -6.80 22.97 -6.84
N GLU A 35 -5.49 22.76 -7.04
CA GLU A 35 -5.02 22.05 -8.23
C GLU A 35 -5.63 20.65 -8.30
N GLU A 36 -5.88 20.17 -9.52
CA GLU A 36 -6.42 18.83 -9.72
C GLU A 36 -5.38 17.80 -9.27
N ILE A 37 -5.71 17.07 -8.21
CA ILE A 37 -4.88 15.95 -7.77
C ILE A 37 -5.25 14.79 -8.68
N ARG A 38 -4.24 14.18 -9.32
CA ARG A 38 -4.39 12.98 -10.14
C ARG A 38 -4.67 11.74 -9.28
N ILE A 39 -5.68 11.81 -8.40
CA ILE A 39 -6.28 10.63 -7.79
C ILE A 39 -7.09 9.97 -8.90
N ALA A 40 -6.85 8.67 -9.10
CA ALA A 40 -7.53 7.91 -10.13
C ALA A 40 -9.06 8.10 -10.06
N ASP A 41 -9.65 8.53 -11.17
CA ASP A 41 -11.09 8.64 -11.31
C ASP A 41 -11.68 7.23 -11.36
N LYS A 42 -12.67 6.95 -10.51
CA LYS A 42 -13.28 5.61 -10.36
C LYS A 42 -13.84 5.05 -11.67
N LYS A 43 -14.17 5.91 -12.63
CA LYS A 43 -14.68 5.50 -13.95
C LYS A 43 -13.57 5.21 -14.97
N LYS A 44 -12.32 5.56 -14.66
CA LYS A 44 -11.16 5.48 -15.57
C LYS A 44 -10.11 4.47 -15.13
N VAL A 45 -10.34 3.76 -14.03
CA VAL A 45 -9.44 2.71 -13.55
C VAL A 45 -10.23 1.48 -13.13
N THR A 46 -9.59 0.33 -13.20
CA THR A 46 -10.13 -0.91 -12.66
C THR A 46 -9.37 -1.27 -11.39
N PRO A 47 -9.92 -0.97 -10.19
CA PRO A 47 -9.31 -1.42 -8.94
C PRO A 47 -9.52 -2.93 -8.80
N MET A 48 -8.46 -3.69 -8.57
CA MET A 48 -8.57 -5.15 -8.46
C MET A 48 -7.46 -5.80 -7.64
N ASP A 49 -7.69 -7.08 -7.35
CA ASP A 49 -6.71 -7.96 -6.72
C ASP A 49 -5.65 -8.43 -7.72
N MET A 50 -4.46 -8.78 -7.22
CA MET A 50 -3.35 -9.27 -8.04
C MET A 50 -3.50 -10.74 -8.47
N TRP A 51 -4.72 -11.24 -8.68
CA TRP A 51 -4.92 -12.59 -9.19
C TRP A 51 -4.81 -12.57 -10.71
N LEU A 52 -3.97 -13.45 -11.26
CA LEU A 52 -3.82 -13.68 -12.69
C LEU A 52 -5.16 -13.80 -13.43
N ALA A 53 -6.15 -14.52 -12.91
CA ALA A 53 -7.45 -14.64 -13.58
C ALA A 53 -8.15 -13.28 -13.78
N TYR A 54 -8.08 -12.40 -12.78
CA TYR A 54 -8.64 -11.05 -12.88
C TYR A 54 -7.83 -10.15 -13.79
N ILE A 55 -6.50 -10.26 -13.75
CA ILE A 55 -5.62 -9.52 -14.65
C ILE A 55 -5.95 -9.91 -16.10
N THR A 56 -6.00 -11.22 -16.40
CA THR A 56 -6.32 -11.73 -17.74
C THR A 56 -7.68 -11.20 -18.21
N ALA A 57 -8.73 -11.38 -17.41
CA ALA A 57 -10.07 -10.90 -17.75
C ALA A 57 -10.10 -9.38 -17.97
N ALA A 58 -9.47 -8.60 -17.10
CA ALA A 58 -9.45 -7.14 -17.25
C ALA A 58 -8.68 -6.68 -18.49
N THR A 59 -7.54 -7.33 -18.80
CA THR A 59 -6.77 -7.02 -20.00
C THR A 59 -7.49 -7.43 -21.29
N GLU A 60 -8.32 -8.47 -21.23
CA GLU A 60 -9.09 -8.95 -22.37
C GLU A 60 -10.30 -8.06 -22.66
N TYR A 61 -11.11 -7.75 -21.64
CA TYR A 61 -12.35 -6.99 -21.82
C TYR A 61 -12.15 -5.46 -21.80
N TYR A 62 -11.11 -4.97 -21.12
CA TYR A 62 -10.87 -3.54 -20.91
C TYR A 62 -9.39 -3.14 -21.10
N PRO A 63 -8.75 -3.46 -22.25
CA PRO A 63 -7.32 -3.19 -22.48
C PRO A 63 -6.94 -1.70 -22.38
N GLN A 64 -7.89 -0.81 -22.62
CA GLN A 64 -7.71 0.65 -22.56
C GLN A 64 -7.78 1.23 -21.14
N VAL A 65 -8.24 0.46 -20.15
CA VAL A 65 -8.45 0.93 -18.78
C VAL A 65 -7.25 0.53 -17.91
N PRO A 66 -6.51 1.50 -17.32
CA PRO A 66 -5.41 1.19 -16.44
C PRO A 66 -5.87 0.40 -15.19
N ILE A 67 -5.17 -0.69 -14.92
CA ILE A 67 -5.38 -1.53 -13.74
C ILE A 67 -4.70 -0.87 -12.53
N VAL A 68 -5.43 -0.71 -11.44
CA VAL A 68 -4.90 -0.23 -10.16
C VAL A 68 -5.00 -1.37 -9.15
N PHE A 69 -3.85 -1.87 -8.69
CA PHE A 69 -3.85 -2.91 -7.67
C PHE A 69 -4.16 -2.35 -6.29
N ASP A 70 -4.98 -3.08 -5.53
CA ASP A 70 -5.20 -2.74 -4.12
C ASP A 70 -3.89 -2.89 -3.33
N ARG A 71 -3.52 -1.82 -2.63
CA ARG A 71 -2.32 -1.75 -1.80
C ARG A 71 -2.32 -2.79 -0.68
N PHE A 72 -3.49 -3.15 -0.14
CA PHE A 72 -3.64 -4.15 0.92
C PHE A 72 -3.05 -5.49 0.48
N HIS A 73 -3.38 -5.94 -0.74
CA HIS A 73 -2.85 -7.19 -1.27
C HIS A 73 -1.36 -7.13 -1.54
N ILE A 74 -0.82 -5.98 -1.92
CA ILE A 74 0.64 -5.81 -2.08
C ILE A 74 1.34 -5.99 -0.73
N ILE A 75 0.82 -5.36 0.32
CA ILE A 75 1.39 -5.43 1.68
C ILE A 75 1.23 -6.84 2.25
N GLU A 76 0.02 -7.41 2.19
CA GLU A 76 -0.26 -8.71 2.76
C GLU A 76 0.48 -9.82 2.02
N LYS A 77 0.43 -9.82 0.69
CA LYS A 77 0.93 -10.94 -0.10
C LYS A 77 2.45 -10.94 -0.24
N ASN A 78 3.08 -9.76 -0.36
CA ASN A 78 4.52 -9.68 -0.59
C ASN A 78 5.30 -9.41 0.70
N LEU A 79 4.95 -8.35 1.44
CA LEU A 79 5.71 -7.94 2.62
C LEU A 79 5.50 -8.92 3.79
N ASN A 80 4.25 -9.25 4.14
CA ASN A 80 4.00 -10.17 5.26
C ASN A 80 4.51 -11.58 4.96
N LYS A 81 4.49 -12.01 3.70
CA LYS A 81 5.07 -13.29 3.28
C LYS A 81 6.60 -13.28 3.44
N ALA A 82 7.28 -12.28 2.92
CA ALA A 82 8.74 -12.13 3.07
C ALA A 82 9.16 -12.11 4.54
N ILE A 83 8.45 -11.35 5.40
CA ILE A 83 8.70 -11.34 6.84
C ILE A 83 8.48 -12.72 7.47
N THR A 84 7.44 -13.44 7.03
CA THR A 84 7.16 -14.78 7.51
C THR A 84 8.27 -15.77 7.13
N ASP A 85 8.77 -15.68 5.89
CA ASP A 85 9.82 -16.55 5.39
C ASP A 85 11.17 -16.26 6.07
N LEU A 86 11.51 -14.99 6.28
CA LEU A 86 12.68 -14.59 7.06
C LEU A 86 12.59 -15.08 8.51
N ARG A 87 11.43 -14.92 9.16
CA ARG A 87 11.20 -15.44 10.51
C ARG A 87 11.38 -16.95 10.59
N LYS A 88 10.92 -17.70 9.58
CA LYS A 88 11.11 -19.16 9.49
C LYS A 88 12.58 -19.53 9.27
N ALA A 89 13.32 -18.78 8.45
CA ALA A 89 14.75 -19.00 8.25
C ALA A 89 15.53 -18.83 9.56
N VAL A 90 15.35 -17.69 10.23
CA VAL A 90 15.99 -17.41 11.54
C VAL A 90 15.62 -18.46 12.58
N TYR A 91 14.36 -18.92 12.61
CA TYR A 91 13.94 -20.00 13.53
C TYR A 91 14.65 -21.32 13.26
N ARG A 92 14.99 -21.65 12.01
CA ARG A 92 15.69 -22.89 11.65
C ARG A 92 17.18 -22.84 12.04
N GLU A 93 17.80 -21.69 11.88
CA GLU A 93 19.22 -21.47 12.20
C GLU A 93 19.48 -21.37 13.71
N GLU A 94 18.50 -20.90 14.48
CA GLU A 94 18.65 -20.78 15.93
C GLU A 94 18.76 -22.16 16.60
N VAL A 95 19.61 -22.28 17.61
CA VAL A 95 19.81 -23.53 18.38
C VAL A 95 19.17 -23.41 19.76
N ASP A 96 19.14 -22.21 20.33
CA ASP A 96 18.59 -21.93 21.64
C ASP A 96 17.04 -22.00 21.65
N LEU A 97 16.49 -22.90 22.47
CA LEU A 97 15.06 -23.11 22.65
C LEU A 97 14.33 -21.87 23.19
N ASN A 98 14.99 -21.05 24.02
CA ASN A 98 14.40 -19.83 24.56
C ASN A 98 14.28 -18.75 23.48
N LYS A 99 15.32 -18.57 22.65
CA LYS A 99 15.26 -17.68 21.49
C LYS A 99 14.25 -18.15 20.45
N LYS A 100 14.11 -19.47 20.24
CA LYS A 100 13.04 -20.03 19.39
C LYS A 100 11.63 -19.68 19.88
N LYS A 101 11.37 -19.76 21.19
CA LYS A 101 10.09 -19.30 21.77
C LYS A 101 9.87 -17.80 21.51
N LEU A 102 10.91 -16.99 21.65
CA LEU A 102 10.85 -15.56 21.37
C LEU A 102 10.52 -15.27 19.90
N ILE A 103 11.20 -15.94 18.95
CA ILE A 103 11.01 -15.79 17.50
C ILE A 103 9.58 -16.18 17.06
N LYS A 104 8.92 -17.10 17.78
CA LYS A 104 7.51 -17.41 17.52
C LYS A 104 6.59 -16.20 17.78
N GLY A 105 6.90 -15.38 18.78
CA GLY A 105 6.15 -14.17 19.13
C GLY A 105 6.54 -12.90 18.36
N THR A 106 7.65 -12.90 17.63
CA THR A 106 8.23 -11.67 17.04
C THR A 106 7.70 -11.27 15.67
N ARG A 107 6.71 -11.97 15.11
CA ARG A 107 6.16 -11.66 13.77
C ARG A 107 5.77 -10.17 13.63
N TRP A 108 5.15 -9.61 14.67
CA TRP A 108 4.72 -8.22 14.69
C TRP A 108 5.79 -7.25 15.19
N LEU A 109 6.85 -7.75 15.83
CA LEU A 109 8.00 -6.95 16.26
C LEU A 109 8.80 -6.46 15.05
N LEU A 110 8.92 -7.27 13.99
CA LEU A 110 9.60 -6.88 12.74
C LEU A 110 8.85 -5.80 11.94
N LEU A 111 7.55 -5.63 12.18
CA LEU A 111 6.74 -4.54 11.62
C LEU A 111 6.80 -3.26 12.50
N LYS A 112 7.38 -3.34 13.70
CA LYS A 112 7.61 -2.19 14.58
C LYS A 112 8.97 -1.57 14.30
N ASN A 113 9.04 -0.68 13.31
CA ASN A 113 10.11 0.33 13.27
C ASN A 113 9.91 1.30 14.45
N ARG A 114 10.83 1.32 15.43
CA ARG A 114 10.86 2.42 16.41
C ARG A 114 11.22 3.73 15.74
#